data_AF-A0A7C6TEZ8-F1
#
_entry.id   AF-A0A7C6TEZ8-F1
#
_cell.length_a   1.000
_cell.length_b   1.000
_cell.length_c   1.000
_cell.angle_alpha   90.00
_cell.angle_beta   90.00
_cell.angle_gamma   90.00
#
_symmetry.space_group_name_H-M   'P 1'
#
loop_
_entity.id
_entity.type
_entity.pdbx_description
1 polymer ?
#
loop_
_entity_poly.entity_id
_entity_poly.type
_entity_poly.pdbx_seq_one_letter_code
_entity_poly.pdbx_strand_id
1 'polypeptide(L)' 'AVAIARGYLALDGIDVICIPAFATVEIGDQERTALKFIVEPR' A
#
# COMPACT_ATOMS: atom_id res chain seq x y z
N ALA A 1 3.62 1.44 -8.57
CA ALA A 1 3.71 0.05 -8.05
C ALA A 1 2.33 -0.59 -7.90
N VAL A 2 1.45 -0.11 -7.00
CA VAL A 2 0.14 -0.73 -6.71
C VAL A 2 -0.75 -0.95 -7.95
N ALA A 3 -0.83 0.03 -8.85
CA ALA A 3 -1.61 -0.11 -10.10
C ALA A 3 -1.11 -1.25 -11.01
N ILE A 4 0.21 -1.49 -11.05
CA ILE A 4 0.82 -2.60 -11.80
C ILE A 4 0.57 -3.91 -11.07
N ALA A 5 0.77 -3.95 -9.75
CA ALA A 5 0.55 -5.13 -8.92
C ALA A 5 -0.89 -5.65 -9.02
N ARG A 6 -1.89 -4.75 -9.08
CA ARG A 6 -3.29 -5.13 -9.34
C ARG A 6 -3.46 -5.91 -10.64
N GLY A 7 -2.72 -5.55 -11.69
CA GLY A 7 -2.74 -6.28 -12.96
C GLY A 7 -2.21 -7.71 -12.84
N TYR A 8 -1.15 -7.93 -12.05
CA TYR A 8 -0.64 -9.28 -11.80
C TYR A 8 -1.60 -10.11 -10.95
N LEU A 9 -2.14 -9.53 -9.87
CA LEU A 9 -3.07 -10.22 -8.99
C LEU A 9 -4.39 -10.58 -9.70
N ALA A 10 -4.82 -9.77 -10.66
CA ALA A 10 -5.98 -10.08 -11.49
C ALA A 10 -5.80 -11.35 -12.35
N LEU A 11 -4.57 -11.72 -12.73
CA LEU A 11 -4.30 -12.97 -13.45
C LEU A 11 -4.59 -14.21 -12.58
N ASP A 12 -4.43 -14.08 -11.27
CA ASP A 12 -4.76 -15.11 -10.27
C ASP A 12 -6.20 -14.99 -9.75
N GLY A 13 -7.01 -14.10 -10.35
CA GLY A 13 -8.40 -13.86 -9.93
C GLY A 13 -8.55 -13.10 -8.62
N ILE A 14 -7.50 -12.45 -8.12
CA ILE A 14 -7.50 -11.69 -6.88
C ILE A 14 -7.76 -10.21 -7.18
N ASP A 15 -8.93 -9.72 -6.76
CA ASP A 15 -9.24 -8.28 -6.80
C ASP A 15 -8.82 -7.61 -5.48
N VAL A 16 -8.14 -6.47 -5.57
CA VAL A 16 -7.60 -5.75 -4.41
C VAL A 16 -7.96 -4.28 -4.43
N ILE A 17 -8.19 -3.72 -3.25
CA ILE A 17 -8.32 -2.28 -3.03
C ILE A 17 -7.07 -1.71 -2.36
N CYS A 18 -6.87 -0.41 -2.50
CA CYS A 18 -5.76 0.32 -1.90
C CYS A 18 -6.29 1.49 -1.08
N ILE A 19 -6.01 1.47 0.23
CA ILE A 19 -6.46 2.50 1.17
C ILE A 19 -5.23 3.30 1.65
N PRO A 20 -5.11 4.59 1.29
CA PRO A 20 -4.04 5.44 1.78
C PRO A 20 -4.34 5.90 3.22
N ALA A 21 -3.32 5.91 4.07
CA ALA A 21 -3.40 6.40 5.44
C ALA A 21 -2.09 7.11 5.85
N PHE A 22 -2.18 8.12 6.70
CA PHE A 22 -0.99 8.69 7.32
C PHE A 22 -0.47 7.76 8.42
N ALA A 23 0.85 7.65 8.51
CA ALA A 23 1.53 6.89 9.56
C ALA A 23 2.77 7.66 10.01
N THR A 24 3.06 7.65 11.31
CA THR A 24 4.34 8.11 11.83
C THR A 24 5.36 6.97 11.69
N VAL A 25 6.53 7.28 11.13
CA VAL A 25 7.64 6.33 10.98
C VAL A 25 8.95 6.98 11.41
N GLU A 26 9.87 6.18 11.91
CA GLU A 26 11.23 6.60 12.25
C GLU A 26 12.15 6.40 11.04
N ILE A 27 12.90 7.44 10.66
CA ILE A 27 13.87 7.40 9.56
C ILE A 27 15.17 8.03 10.07
N GLY A 28 16.17 7.19 10.36
CA GLY A 28 17.33 7.60 11.15
C GLY A 28 16.87 7.88 12.59
N ASP A 29 17.30 9.02 13.15
CA ASP A 29 16.90 9.46 14.50
C ASP A 29 15.76 10.50 14.47
N GLN A 30 14.91 10.47 13.43
CA GLN A 30 13.83 11.45 13.24
C GLN A 30 12.48 10.77 12.98
N GLU A 31 11.45 11.21 13.73
CA GLU A 31 10.06 10.90 13.42
C GLU A 31 9.57 11.71 12.21
N ARG A 32 8.92 11.02 11.28
CA ARG A 32 8.37 11.62 10.06
C ARG A 32 6.98 11.10 9.78
N THR A 33 6.15 11.95 9.20
CA THR A 33 4.84 11.55 8.66
C THR A 33 5.04 10.92 7.29
N ALA A 34 4.69 9.64 7.17
CA ALA A 34 4.67 8.88 5.92
C ALA A 34 3.24 8.66 5.44
N LEU A 35 3.13 8.30 4.16
CA LEU A 35 1.92 7.79 3.56
C LEU A 35 2.04 6.26 3.45
N LYS A 36 1.21 5.54 4.20
CA LYS A 36 1.06 4.09 4.14
C LYS A 36 -0.05 3.73 3.16
N PHE A 37 0.21 2.75 2.31
CA PHE A 37 -0.80 2.15 1.45
C PHE A 37 -1.16 0.78 2.00
N ILE A 38 -2.40 0.61 2.45
CA ILE A 38 -2.95 -0.67 2.88
C ILE A 38 -3.56 -1.33 1.64
N VAL A 39 -3.15 -2.55 1.33
CA VAL A 39 -3.66 -3.32 0.19
C VAL A 39 -4.32 -4.58 0.72
N GLU A 40 -5.59 -4.78 0.41
CA GLU A 40 -6.39 -5.91 0.88
C GLU A 40 -7.35 -6.39 -0.21
N PRO A 41 -7.75 -7.68 -0.20
CA PRO A 41 -8.79 -8.19 -1.08
C PRO A 41 -10.08 -7.39 -0.93
N ARG A 42 -10.81 -7.22 -2.05
CA ARG A 42 -12.14 -6.61 -2.05
C ARG A 42 -13.21 -7.57 -1.55
#